data_AF-A0A8J8HLN9-F1
#
_entry.id   AF-A0A8J8HLN9-F1
#
_cell.length_a   1.000
_cell.length_b   1.000
_cell.length_c   1.000
_cell.angle_alpha   90.00
_cell.angle_beta   90.00
_cell.angle_gamma   90.00
#
_symmetry.space_group_name_H-M   'P 1'
#
loop_
_entity.id
_entity.type
_entity.pdbx_description
1 polymer ?
#
loop_
_entity_poly.entity_id
_entity_poly.type
_entity_poly.pdbx_seq_one_letter_code
_entity_poly.pdbx_strand_id
1 'polypeptide(L)'
;MAQATHLRWKLEVPDPQEEALCVWLEGEGSSAFYREADPPRACYAYFPPDQAPPEAIGLAAFPGVRLLEAEAFGDEDWLAKSREGFGAFEVGTRFHVRPLWEETPGPAGRLDLVVNPGLAFGTGGHETTRLCMELLEELAQADRLRGPILDIGAGTGILSLAAHLLGGRNLTAFDIDPDCGPAMAELIELNAHLLQGAKPYDSFVGTLDHPKANGPFAGLLANILLITIQELLPRMAEVAAPGGWLIASGILAERTDEALVSLVTHGFRPEQVRQEGEWIAILATRVSA
;
A
#
# COMPACT_ATOMS: atom_id res chain seq x y z
N MET A 1 16.13 3.70 -27.86
CA MET A 1 14.72 3.40 -28.16
C MET A 1 13.95 4.67 -27.80
N ALA A 2 13.02 5.13 -28.64
CA ALA A 2 12.22 6.30 -28.28
C ALA A 2 11.43 5.96 -27.01
N GLN A 3 11.50 6.81 -25.98
CA GLN A 3 10.72 6.65 -24.76
C GLN A 3 9.23 6.67 -25.14
N ALA A 4 8.47 5.72 -24.57
CA ALA A 4 7.03 5.69 -24.71
C ALA A 4 6.47 6.93 -23.98
N THR A 5 5.78 7.80 -24.72
CA THR A 5 5.24 9.06 -24.19
C THR A 5 3.73 8.97 -24.14
N HIS A 6 3.18 9.00 -22.93
CA HIS A 6 1.76 9.16 -22.68
C HIS A 6 1.35 10.59 -23.00
N LEU A 7 0.08 10.81 -23.33
CA LEU A 7 -0.47 12.15 -23.46
C LEU A 7 -1.55 12.39 -22.43
N ARG A 8 -1.53 13.56 -21.80
CA ARG A 8 -2.57 14.02 -20.89
C ARG A 8 -3.26 15.24 -21.47
N TRP A 9 -4.59 15.22 -21.49
CA TRP A 9 -5.42 16.39 -21.74
C TRP A 9 -6.00 16.91 -20.43
N LYS A 10 -5.93 18.22 -20.23
CA LYS A 10 -6.65 18.94 -19.18
C LYS A 10 -7.81 19.67 -19.83
N LEU A 11 -9.03 19.38 -19.39
CA LEU A 11 -10.27 19.84 -19.99
C LEU A 11 -11.08 20.66 -18.98
N GLU A 12 -11.66 21.76 -19.40
CA GLU A 12 -12.80 22.34 -18.71
C GLU A 12 -14.06 21.66 -19.26
N VAL A 13 -14.86 21.07 -18.37
CA VAL A 13 -16.02 20.25 -18.76
C VAL A 13 -17.23 20.71 -17.96
N PRO A 14 -18.31 21.20 -18.61
CA PRO A 14 -19.57 21.45 -17.94
C PRO A 14 -20.20 20.13 -17.45
N ASP A 15 -20.80 20.11 -16.25
CA ASP A 15 -21.42 18.91 -15.66
C ASP A 15 -22.31 18.11 -16.63
N PRO A 16 -23.16 18.73 -17.48
CA PRO A 16 -24.03 17.98 -18.41
C PRO A 16 -23.30 17.25 -19.55
N GLN A 17 -22.03 17.58 -19.79
CA GLN A 17 -21.23 17.01 -20.88
C GLN A 17 -20.28 15.92 -20.40
N GLU A 18 -20.05 15.78 -19.09
CA GLU A 18 -19.01 14.91 -18.54
C GLU A 18 -19.18 13.45 -18.93
N GLU A 19 -20.38 12.88 -18.75
CA GLU A 19 -20.66 11.48 -19.05
C GLU A 19 -20.49 11.19 -20.56
N ALA A 20 -21.05 12.04 -21.41
CA ALA A 20 -20.96 11.87 -22.86
C ALA A 20 -19.53 12.05 -23.38
N LEU A 21 -18.78 12.98 -22.79
CA LEU A 21 -17.37 13.23 -23.11
C LEU A 21 -16.49 12.05 -22.67
N CYS A 22 -16.72 11.50 -21.48
CA CYS A 22 -15.98 10.34 -20.97
C CYS A 22 -16.12 9.14 -21.92
N VAL A 23 -17.35 8.80 -22.30
CA VAL A 23 -17.63 7.69 -23.23
C VAL A 23 -16.96 7.90 -24.59
N TRP A 24 -16.98 9.14 -25.11
CA TRP A 24 -16.29 9.45 -26.36
C TRP A 24 -14.78 9.31 -26.24
N LEU A 25 -14.18 9.88 -25.18
CA LEU A 25 -12.74 9.79 -24.94
C LEU A 25 -12.26 8.34 -24.80
N GLU A 26 -13.02 7.48 -24.12
CA GLU A 26 -12.75 6.03 -24.05
C GLU A 26 -12.77 5.40 -25.45
N GLY A 27 -13.76 5.74 -26.28
CA GLY A 27 -13.85 5.27 -27.66
C GLY A 27 -12.71 5.75 -28.57
N GLU A 28 -12.12 6.90 -28.24
CA GLU A 28 -10.95 7.46 -28.91
C GLU A 28 -9.61 7.02 -28.28
N GLY A 29 -9.63 6.07 -27.35
CA GLY A 29 -8.41 5.46 -26.82
C GLY A 29 -7.89 6.02 -25.49
N SER A 30 -8.70 6.79 -24.77
CA SER A 30 -8.36 7.22 -23.41
C SER A 30 -8.32 6.03 -22.46
N SER A 31 -7.22 5.85 -21.73
CA SER A 31 -7.04 4.80 -20.73
C SER A 31 -7.61 5.18 -19.36
N ALA A 32 -7.75 6.48 -19.08
CA ALA A 32 -8.35 6.98 -17.85
C ALA A 32 -8.96 8.38 -18.04
N PHE A 33 -10.06 8.63 -17.34
CA PHE A 33 -10.71 9.93 -17.22
C PHE A 33 -11.00 10.22 -15.74
N TYR A 34 -10.59 11.39 -15.22
CA TYR A 34 -10.77 11.76 -13.81
C TYR A 34 -11.13 13.23 -13.65
N ARG A 35 -11.98 13.53 -12.66
CA ARG A 35 -12.42 14.88 -12.26
C ARG A 35 -11.88 15.23 -10.87
N GLU A 36 -11.33 16.43 -10.71
CA GLU A 36 -10.88 16.93 -9.41
C GLU A 36 -12.00 16.94 -8.35
N ALA A 37 -11.67 16.49 -7.14
CA ALA A 37 -12.64 16.27 -6.05
C ALA A 37 -13.21 17.56 -5.40
N ASP A 38 -12.70 18.74 -5.76
CA ASP A 38 -13.16 20.05 -5.25
C ASP A 38 -13.89 20.80 -6.38
N PRO A 39 -15.08 21.41 -6.16
CA PRO A 39 -15.97 21.80 -7.25
C PRO A 39 -15.41 22.99 -8.05
N PRO A 40 -15.51 22.96 -9.39
CA PRO A 40 -14.54 22.31 -10.27
C PRO A 40 -13.59 23.33 -10.92
N ARG A 41 -12.41 22.87 -11.38
CA ARG A 41 -11.62 23.62 -12.37
C ARG A 41 -11.17 22.80 -13.59
N ALA A 42 -10.97 21.48 -13.49
CA ALA A 42 -10.64 20.66 -14.66
C ALA A 42 -10.98 19.16 -14.53
N CYS A 43 -11.18 18.52 -15.69
CA CYS A 43 -11.14 17.08 -15.90
C CYS A 43 -9.85 16.71 -16.64
N TYR A 44 -9.39 15.47 -16.46
CA TYR A 44 -8.16 14.96 -17.07
C TYR A 44 -8.45 13.68 -17.86
N ALA A 45 -7.91 13.59 -19.08
CA ALA A 45 -7.96 12.40 -19.92
C ALA A 45 -6.54 11.95 -20.26
N TYR A 46 -6.29 10.64 -20.26
CA TYR A 46 -4.96 10.05 -20.45
C TYR A 46 -4.97 9.11 -21.65
N PHE A 47 -3.99 9.26 -22.55
CA PHE A 47 -3.84 8.43 -23.74
C PHE A 47 -2.52 7.66 -23.66
N PRO A 48 -2.54 6.34 -23.93
CA PRO A 48 -1.36 5.51 -23.89
C PRO A 48 -0.45 5.76 -25.12
N PRO A 49 0.85 5.47 -25.02
CA PRO A 49 1.85 5.77 -26.04
C PRO A 49 1.68 4.99 -27.36
N ASP A 50 0.92 3.90 -27.34
CA ASP A 50 0.63 3.05 -28.49
C ASP A 50 -0.60 3.52 -29.28
N GLN A 51 -1.31 4.56 -28.81
CA GLN A 51 -2.46 5.14 -29.47
C GLN A 51 -2.24 6.63 -29.75
N ALA A 52 -2.50 7.05 -30.99
CA ALA A 52 -2.50 8.46 -31.31
C ALA A 52 -3.71 9.12 -30.64
N PRO A 53 -3.54 10.24 -29.93
CA PRO A 53 -4.66 10.96 -29.35
C PRO A 53 -5.64 11.42 -30.44
N PRO A 54 -6.94 11.56 -30.14
CA PRO A 54 -7.89 12.12 -31.07
C PRO A 54 -7.51 13.56 -31.43
N GLU A 55 -7.91 14.00 -32.62
CA GLU A 55 -7.80 15.42 -32.95
C GLU A 55 -8.73 16.24 -32.05
N ALA A 56 -8.22 17.31 -31.43
CA ALA A 56 -8.98 18.17 -30.52
C ALA A 56 -10.25 18.79 -31.16
N ILE A 57 -10.35 18.77 -32.50
CA ILE A 57 -11.56 19.17 -33.23
C ILE A 57 -12.80 18.34 -32.85
N GLY A 58 -12.62 17.09 -32.41
CA GLY A 58 -13.71 16.23 -31.92
C GLY A 58 -14.43 16.80 -30.70
N LEU A 59 -13.74 17.61 -29.88
CA LEU A 59 -14.34 18.27 -28.72
C LEU A 59 -15.46 19.26 -29.10
N ALA A 60 -15.51 19.73 -30.34
CA ALA A 60 -16.57 20.62 -30.83
C ALA A 60 -17.97 19.96 -30.79
N ALA A 61 -18.04 18.63 -30.69
CA ALA A 61 -19.29 17.89 -30.48
C ALA A 61 -19.90 18.09 -29.07
N PHE A 62 -19.13 18.62 -28.11
CA PHE A 62 -19.52 18.78 -26.71
C PHE A 62 -19.57 20.27 -26.31
N PRO A 63 -20.76 20.91 -26.33
CA PRO A 63 -20.89 22.33 -26.06
C PRO A 63 -20.32 22.75 -24.70
N GLY A 64 -19.38 23.70 -24.71
CA GLY A 64 -18.76 24.25 -23.51
C GLY A 64 -17.55 23.48 -22.99
N VAL A 65 -17.19 22.34 -23.60
CA VAL A 65 -15.93 21.66 -23.31
C VAL A 65 -14.77 22.41 -23.93
N ARG A 66 -13.69 22.63 -23.17
CA ARG A 66 -12.48 23.32 -23.64
C ARG A 66 -11.23 22.54 -23.27
N LEU A 67 -10.38 22.25 -24.25
CA LEU A 67 -9.02 21.77 -23.98
C LEU A 67 -8.19 22.94 -23.46
N LEU A 68 -7.74 22.83 -22.22
CA LEU A 68 -6.91 23.82 -21.55
C LEU A 68 -5.43 23.56 -21.83
N GLU A 69 -4.98 22.32 -21.68
CA GLU A 69 -3.58 21.92 -21.84
C GLU A 69 -3.51 20.50 -22.45
N ALA A 70 -2.50 20.27 -23.30
CA ALA A 70 -2.11 18.95 -23.79
C ALA A 70 -0.62 18.76 -23.57
N GLU A 71 -0.23 17.75 -22.78
CA GLU A 71 1.15 17.52 -22.37
C GLU A 71 1.53 16.06 -22.62
N ALA A 72 2.68 15.84 -23.27
CA ALA A 72 3.30 14.53 -23.37
C ALA A 72 4.17 14.28 -22.13
N PHE A 73 4.04 13.12 -21.51
CA PHE A 73 4.85 12.72 -20.35
C PHE A 73 5.38 11.30 -20.54
N GLY A 74 6.63 11.06 -20.18
CA GLY A 74 7.18 9.70 -20.19
C GLY A 74 6.78 8.91 -18.95
N ASP A 75 6.93 7.58 -18.99
CA ASP A 75 6.89 6.75 -17.76
C ASP A 75 7.91 7.25 -16.72
N GLU A 76 9.04 7.77 -17.19
CA GLU A 76 10.08 8.39 -16.37
C GLU A 76 9.61 9.67 -15.67
N ASP A 77 8.69 10.46 -16.24
CA ASP A 77 8.25 11.73 -15.64
C ASP A 77 7.33 11.53 -14.43
N TRP A 78 6.50 10.48 -14.45
CA TRP A 78 5.62 10.18 -13.30
C TRP A 78 6.41 9.56 -12.15
N LEU A 79 7.35 8.66 -12.47
CA LEU A 79 8.30 8.11 -11.51
C LEU A 79 9.25 9.20 -10.98
N ALA A 80 9.73 10.12 -11.82
CA ALA A 80 10.58 11.25 -11.41
C ALA A 80 9.84 12.24 -10.53
N LYS A 81 8.60 12.63 -10.87
CA LYS A 81 7.77 13.50 -10.02
C LYS A 81 7.41 12.82 -8.69
N SER A 82 7.17 11.50 -8.69
CA SER A 82 6.98 10.73 -7.46
C SER A 82 8.26 10.62 -6.62
N ARG A 83 9.44 10.55 -7.27
CA ARG A 83 10.76 10.58 -6.61
C ARG A 83 11.04 11.92 -5.94
N GLU A 84 10.65 13.03 -6.56
CA GLU A 84 10.87 14.39 -6.02
C GLU A 84 10.10 14.64 -4.72
N GLY A 85 8.99 13.96 -4.48
CA GLY A 85 8.16 14.11 -3.28
C GLY A 85 8.46 13.12 -2.15
N PHE A 86 9.21 12.05 -2.41
CA PHE A 86 9.48 11.00 -1.42
C PHE A 86 10.90 11.13 -0.88
N GLY A 87 11.04 11.73 0.31
CA GLY A 87 12.30 11.83 1.04
C GLY A 87 12.39 10.86 2.21
N ALA A 88 13.54 10.81 2.89
CA ALA A 88 13.66 10.05 4.13
C ALA A 88 12.71 10.53 5.23
N PHE A 89 12.25 9.59 6.05
CA PHE A 89 11.43 9.85 7.22
C PHE A 89 11.73 8.85 8.33
N GLU A 90 11.40 9.23 9.56
CA GLU A 90 11.50 8.36 10.73
C GLU A 90 10.15 7.70 11.01
N VAL A 91 10.18 6.43 11.42
CA VAL A 91 8.99 5.72 11.89
C VAL A 91 9.27 5.21 13.29
N GLY A 92 8.41 5.55 14.24
CA GLY A 92 8.61 5.26 15.64
C GLY A 92 10.00 5.70 16.14
N THR A 93 10.60 4.87 16.98
CA THR A 93 11.92 5.09 17.56
C THR A 93 13.00 4.21 16.93
N ARG A 94 12.62 3.19 16.16
CA ARG A 94 13.55 2.17 15.66
C ARG A 94 13.88 2.32 14.20
N PHE A 95 13.01 2.89 13.37
CA PHE A 95 13.22 2.91 11.92
C PHE A 95 13.54 4.29 11.38
N HIS A 96 14.41 4.29 10.39
CA HIS A 96 14.62 5.37 9.44
C HIS A 96 14.39 4.77 8.06
N VAL A 97 13.43 5.30 7.30
CA VAL A 97 13.10 4.81 5.96
C VAL A 97 13.57 5.84 4.97
N ARG A 98 14.36 5.42 3.98
CA ARG A 98 14.84 6.28 2.91
C ARG A 98 14.66 5.61 1.54
N PRO A 99 14.44 6.39 0.49
CA PRO A 99 14.41 5.85 -0.87
C PRO A 99 15.81 5.44 -1.34
N LEU A 100 15.88 4.54 -2.32
CA LEU A 100 17.15 4.03 -2.86
C LEU A 100 18.08 5.10 -3.45
N TRP A 101 17.56 6.28 -3.84
CA TRP A 101 18.35 7.38 -4.40
C TRP A 101 18.97 8.29 -3.33
N GLU A 102 18.55 8.18 -2.07
CA GLU A 102 19.19 8.90 -0.97
C GLU A 102 20.34 8.06 -0.40
N GLU A 103 21.57 8.46 -0.69
CA GLU A 103 22.78 7.75 -0.24
C GLU A 103 23.15 8.05 1.22
N THR A 104 22.61 9.10 1.82
CA THR A 104 22.94 9.50 3.19
C THR A 104 22.32 8.48 4.16
N PRO A 105 23.12 7.74 4.93
CA PRO A 105 22.59 6.79 5.89
C PRO A 105 21.79 7.50 6.98
N GLY A 106 20.77 6.81 7.49
CA GLY A 106 20.00 7.27 8.63
C GLY A 106 20.83 7.50 9.90
N PRO A 107 20.25 8.17 10.91
CA PRO A 107 20.91 8.45 12.16
C PRO A 107 21.34 7.16 12.88
N ALA A 108 22.49 7.22 13.55
CA ALA A 108 23.05 6.08 14.27
C ALA A 108 22.06 5.56 15.34
N GLY A 109 21.91 4.24 15.41
CA GLY A 109 21.01 3.57 16.37
C GLY A 109 19.61 3.26 15.85
N ARG A 110 19.23 3.81 14.68
CA ARG A 110 18.02 3.39 13.95
C ARG A 110 18.36 2.30 12.92
N LEU A 111 17.37 1.49 12.58
CA LEU A 111 17.37 0.57 11.46
C LEU A 111 17.10 1.37 10.18
N ASP A 112 18.14 1.55 9.38
CA ASP A 112 18.10 2.30 8.12
C ASP A 112 17.56 1.43 6.97
N LEU A 113 16.24 1.48 6.78
CA LEU A 113 15.51 0.78 5.73
C LEU A 113 15.60 1.53 4.42
N VAL A 114 15.95 0.80 3.36
CA VAL A 114 16.01 1.32 1.99
C VAL A 114 14.84 0.76 1.20
N VAL A 115 14.06 1.64 0.56
CA VAL A 115 12.87 1.25 -0.20
C VAL A 115 12.92 1.75 -1.64
N ASN A 116 12.22 1.06 -2.54
CA ASN A 116 11.93 1.52 -3.89
C ASN A 116 10.45 1.90 -4.01
N PRO A 117 10.09 3.20 -3.99
CA PRO A 117 8.70 3.65 -4.05
C PRO A 117 7.89 3.27 -5.30
N GLY A 118 8.52 2.71 -6.35
CA GLY A 118 7.90 2.53 -7.67
C GLY A 118 7.44 1.12 -8.03
N LEU A 119 7.71 0.07 -7.24
CA LEU A 119 7.47 -1.32 -7.67
C LEU A 119 6.16 -1.93 -7.14
N ALA A 120 5.75 -1.61 -5.91
CA ALA A 120 4.54 -2.12 -5.28
C ALA A 120 4.10 -1.24 -4.09
N PHE A 121 2.84 -1.38 -3.67
CA PHE A 121 2.31 -0.69 -2.50
C PHE A 121 3.00 -1.16 -1.19
N GLY A 122 3.12 -0.25 -0.22
CA GLY A 122 3.70 -0.54 1.09
C GLY A 122 5.17 -0.17 1.20
N THR A 123 5.56 1.04 0.79
CA THR A 123 6.96 1.52 0.84
C THR A 123 7.29 2.21 2.17
N GLY A 124 6.39 2.16 3.15
CA GLY A 124 6.54 2.83 4.45
C GLY A 124 6.02 4.26 4.49
N GLY A 125 5.89 4.93 3.34
CA GLY A 125 5.51 6.34 3.26
C GLY A 125 4.03 6.64 3.49
N HIS A 126 3.19 5.61 3.62
CA HIS A 126 1.78 5.78 3.95
C HIS A 126 1.54 5.62 5.47
N GLU A 127 0.63 6.42 6.01
CA GLU A 127 0.23 6.46 7.44
C GLU A 127 -0.04 5.05 7.96
N THR A 128 -0.77 4.25 7.19
CA THR A 128 -1.15 2.89 7.62
C THR A 128 0.05 1.97 7.85
N THR A 129 1.11 2.10 7.03
CA THR A 129 2.34 1.34 7.20
C THR A 129 3.12 1.83 8.42
N ARG A 130 3.21 3.16 8.61
CA ARG A 130 3.88 3.74 9.78
C ARG A 130 3.23 3.29 11.08
N LEU A 131 1.90 3.39 11.17
CA LEU A 131 1.13 2.93 12.31
C LEU A 131 1.37 1.45 12.63
N CYS A 132 1.43 0.58 11.61
CA CYS A 132 1.76 -0.84 11.80
C CYS A 132 3.17 -1.05 12.34
N MET A 133 4.16 -0.33 11.79
CA MET A 133 5.55 -0.43 12.23
C MET A 133 5.73 0.04 13.68
N GLU A 134 5.02 1.09 14.10
CA GLU A 134 5.01 1.55 15.49
C GLU A 134 4.40 0.50 16.44
N LEU A 135 3.29 -0.14 16.05
CA LEU A 135 2.70 -1.23 16.84
C LEU A 135 3.64 -2.45 16.91
N LEU A 136 4.39 -2.75 15.84
CA LEU A 136 5.43 -3.78 15.88
C LEU A 136 6.56 -3.43 16.87
N GLU A 137 6.97 -2.16 16.96
CA GLU A 137 7.93 -1.70 17.98
C GLU A 137 7.41 -1.96 19.41
N GLU A 138 6.15 -1.62 19.68
CA GLU A 138 5.52 -1.86 20.99
C GLU A 138 5.46 -3.35 21.34
N LEU A 139 5.08 -4.20 20.37
CA LEU A 139 5.06 -5.65 20.55
C LEU A 139 6.47 -6.20 20.83
N ALA A 140 7.50 -5.66 20.17
CA ALA A 140 8.88 -6.05 20.41
C ALA A 140 9.36 -5.63 21.81
N GLN A 141 9.07 -4.40 22.22
CA GLN A 141 9.40 -3.88 23.56
C GLN A 141 8.71 -4.66 24.68
N ALA A 142 7.50 -5.15 24.43
CA ALA A 142 6.73 -5.97 25.36
C ALA A 142 7.07 -7.47 25.33
N ASP A 143 8.07 -7.91 24.53
CA ASP A 143 8.42 -9.33 24.31
C ASP A 143 7.23 -10.20 23.85
N ARG A 144 6.33 -9.56 23.07
CA ARG A 144 5.13 -10.13 22.44
C ARG A 144 5.31 -10.41 20.95
N LEU A 145 6.35 -9.87 20.32
CA LEU A 145 6.69 -10.09 18.91
C LEU A 145 7.34 -11.48 18.71
N ARG A 146 6.58 -12.54 19.01
CA ARG A 146 6.99 -13.94 18.85
C ARG A 146 6.41 -14.53 17.56
N GLY A 147 7.13 -15.50 16.99
CA GLY A 147 6.70 -16.26 15.81
C GLY A 147 5.84 -17.48 16.13
N PRO A 148 5.19 -18.09 15.12
CA PRO A 148 5.21 -17.69 13.70
C PRO A 148 4.29 -16.50 13.39
N ILE A 149 4.67 -15.66 12.44
CA ILE A 149 3.93 -14.45 12.02
C ILE A 149 3.48 -14.59 10.57
N LEU A 150 2.24 -14.21 10.27
CA LEU A 150 1.70 -14.15 8.90
C LEU A 150 1.39 -12.71 8.50
N ASP A 151 1.90 -12.29 7.36
CA ASP A 151 1.64 -10.98 6.74
C ASP A 151 0.71 -11.15 5.53
N ILE A 152 -0.51 -10.60 5.66
CA ILE A 152 -1.64 -10.79 4.75
C ILE A 152 -1.79 -9.54 3.89
N GLY A 153 -1.61 -9.70 2.57
CA GLY A 153 -1.57 -8.56 1.64
C GLY A 153 -0.27 -7.77 1.82
N ALA A 154 0.85 -8.49 1.77
CA ALA A 154 2.14 -7.99 2.20
C ALA A 154 2.76 -6.95 1.23
N GLY A 155 2.29 -6.85 -0.02
CA GLY A 155 2.84 -5.92 -1.01
C GLY A 155 4.36 -6.07 -1.17
N THR A 156 5.12 -5.02 -0.83
CA THR A 156 6.60 -5.04 -0.80
C THR A 156 7.20 -5.97 0.26
N GLY A 157 6.43 -6.38 1.27
CA GLY A 157 6.93 -7.14 2.42
C GLY A 157 7.58 -6.28 3.52
N ILE A 158 7.38 -4.96 3.51
CA ILE A 158 8.02 -4.07 4.50
C ILE A 158 7.64 -4.39 5.96
N LEU A 159 6.40 -4.79 6.23
CA LEU A 159 5.97 -5.14 7.59
C LEU A 159 6.61 -6.45 8.05
N SER A 160 6.71 -7.43 7.14
CA SER A 160 7.49 -8.65 7.37
C SER A 160 8.97 -8.37 7.64
N LEU A 161 9.61 -7.50 6.86
CA LEU A 161 11.01 -7.11 7.09
C LEU A 161 11.16 -6.39 8.45
N ALA A 162 10.29 -5.42 8.74
CA ALA A 162 10.30 -4.68 9.99
C ALA A 162 10.13 -5.60 11.21
N ALA A 163 9.16 -6.53 11.15
CA ALA A 163 8.93 -7.52 12.20
C ALA A 163 10.15 -8.45 12.39
N HIS A 164 10.80 -8.89 11.31
CA HIS A 164 12.04 -9.66 11.40
C HIS A 164 13.17 -8.90 12.11
N LEU A 165 13.42 -7.64 11.71
CA LEU A 165 14.49 -6.81 12.27
C LEU A 165 14.25 -6.44 13.74
N LEU A 166 12.99 -6.43 14.18
CA LEU A 166 12.62 -6.27 15.58
C LEU A 166 12.71 -7.56 16.41
N GLY A 167 13.10 -8.69 15.80
CA GLY A 167 13.33 -9.96 16.47
C GLY A 167 12.24 -11.02 16.28
N GLY A 168 11.20 -10.71 15.49
CA GLY A 168 10.19 -11.68 15.07
C GLY A 168 10.80 -12.89 14.35
N ARG A 169 10.11 -14.03 14.40
CA ARG A 169 10.61 -15.31 13.86
C ARG A 169 9.55 -16.02 13.04
N ASN A 170 9.99 -16.92 12.15
CA ASN A 170 9.13 -17.76 11.31
C ASN A 170 8.04 -16.96 10.61
N LEU A 171 8.47 -15.95 9.85
CA LEU A 171 7.58 -15.05 9.14
C LEU A 171 7.21 -15.64 7.77
N THR A 172 5.94 -15.55 7.44
CA THR A 172 5.41 -15.87 6.10
C THR A 172 4.64 -14.68 5.59
N ALA A 173 4.91 -14.27 4.35
CA ALA A 173 4.24 -13.16 3.69
C ALA A 173 3.52 -13.64 2.43
N PHE A 174 2.35 -13.10 2.13
CA PHE A 174 1.73 -13.34 0.84
C PHE A 174 0.92 -12.15 0.35
N ASP A 175 0.74 -12.11 -0.96
CA ASP A 175 -0.18 -11.21 -1.64
C ASP A 175 -0.88 -11.95 -2.77
N ILE A 176 -2.03 -11.44 -3.22
CA ILE A 176 -2.73 -11.94 -4.41
C ILE A 176 -2.09 -11.41 -5.69
N ASP A 177 -1.41 -10.27 -5.61
CA ASP A 177 -0.74 -9.64 -6.74
C ASP A 177 0.58 -10.36 -7.07
N PRO A 178 0.78 -10.86 -8.31
CA PRO A 178 2.03 -11.49 -8.70
C PRO A 178 3.27 -10.57 -8.60
N ASP A 179 3.10 -9.25 -8.68
CA ASP A 179 4.20 -8.28 -8.60
C ASP A 179 4.79 -8.18 -7.18
N CYS A 180 4.10 -8.72 -6.17
CA CYS A 180 4.61 -8.79 -4.80
C CYS A 180 5.89 -9.63 -4.70
N GLY A 181 6.05 -10.66 -5.54
CA GLY A 181 7.21 -11.55 -5.52
C GLY A 181 8.51 -10.80 -5.84
N PRO A 182 8.61 -10.15 -7.02
CA PRO A 182 9.69 -9.24 -7.34
C PRO A 182 9.90 -8.13 -6.30
N ALA A 183 8.82 -7.51 -5.81
CA ALA A 183 8.92 -6.42 -4.82
C ALA A 183 9.56 -6.86 -3.49
N MET A 184 9.16 -8.03 -2.98
CA MET A 184 9.74 -8.60 -1.77
C MET A 184 11.20 -8.99 -1.97
N ALA A 185 11.55 -9.53 -3.14
CA ALA A 185 12.94 -9.87 -3.44
C ALA A 185 13.82 -8.61 -3.49
N GLU A 186 13.37 -7.57 -4.20
CA GLU A 186 14.06 -6.28 -4.28
C GLU A 186 14.22 -5.65 -2.89
N LEU A 187 13.15 -5.64 -2.07
CA LEU A 187 13.22 -5.09 -0.72
C LEU A 187 14.27 -5.82 0.14
N ILE A 188 14.36 -7.15 0.04
CA ILE A 188 15.38 -7.93 0.76
C ILE A 188 16.78 -7.56 0.26
N GLU A 189 16.97 -7.44 -1.05
CA GLU A 189 18.26 -7.07 -1.65
C GLU A 189 18.72 -5.68 -1.23
N LEU A 190 17.81 -4.68 -1.28
CA LEU A 190 18.08 -3.30 -0.84
C LEU A 190 18.43 -3.20 0.65
N ASN A 191 17.99 -4.17 1.46
CA ASN A 191 18.19 -4.19 2.91
C ASN A 191 19.15 -5.28 3.39
N ALA A 192 19.94 -5.87 2.48
CA ALA A 192 20.87 -6.96 2.82
C ALA A 192 21.91 -6.56 3.89
N HIS A 193 22.24 -5.27 4.01
CA HIS A 193 23.13 -4.73 5.05
C HIS A 193 22.59 -4.91 6.47
N LEU A 194 21.27 -5.00 6.65
CA LEU A 194 20.62 -5.23 7.94
C LEU A 194 20.47 -6.72 8.26
N LEU A 195 20.52 -7.58 7.25
CA LEU A 195 20.14 -8.99 7.37
C LEU A 195 21.29 -9.93 7.69
N GLN A 196 22.55 -9.53 7.44
CA GLN A 196 23.73 -10.37 7.69
C GLN A 196 23.64 -11.77 7.03
N GLY A 197 23.00 -11.84 5.85
CA GLY A 197 22.77 -13.09 5.12
C GLY A 197 21.57 -13.92 5.59
N ALA A 198 20.80 -13.44 6.57
CA ALA A 198 19.54 -14.07 6.96
C ALA A 198 18.46 -13.87 5.90
N LYS A 199 17.63 -14.90 5.69
CA LYS A 199 16.36 -14.77 4.97
C LYS A 199 15.29 -14.30 5.95
N PRO A 200 14.68 -13.11 5.76
CA PRO A 200 13.81 -12.53 6.79
C PRO A 200 12.45 -13.23 6.91
N TYR A 201 11.90 -13.70 5.78
CA TYR A 201 10.60 -14.37 5.69
C TYR A 201 10.53 -15.30 4.47
N ASP A 202 9.62 -16.26 4.51
CA ASP A 202 9.16 -16.99 3.32
C ASP A 202 8.01 -16.21 2.65
N SER A 203 7.89 -16.30 1.33
CA SER A 203 6.79 -15.66 0.60
C SER A 203 6.14 -16.57 -0.43
N PHE A 204 4.91 -16.22 -0.83
CA PHE A 204 4.20 -16.81 -1.96
C PHE A 204 3.14 -15.83 -2.51
N VAL A 205 2.76 -16.03 -3.77
CA VAL A 205 1.60 -15.36 -4.38
C VAL A 205 0.39 -16.28 -4.20
N GLY A 206 -0.70 -15.78 -3.64
CA GLY A 206 -1.91 -16.56 -3.40
C GLY A 206 -2.82 -15.95 -2.35
N THR A 207 -3.70 -16.77 -1.79
CA THR A 207 -4.70 -16.35 -0.79
C THR A 207 -4.42 -16.99 0.57
N LEU A 208 -5.21 -16.59 1.57
CA LEU A 208 -5.15 -17.13 2.94
C LEU A 208 -5.50 -18.64 3.02
N ASP A 209 -6.07 -19.22 1.96
CA ASP A 209 -6.37 -20.66 1.87
C ASP A 209 -5.17 -21.50 1.43
N HIS A 210 -4.06 -20.87 1.07
CA HIS A 210 -2.87 -21.57 0.65
C HIS A 210 -2.27 -22.43 1.78
N PRO A 211 -1.74 -23.65 1.52
CA PRO A 211 -1.24 -24.53 2.57
C PRO A 211 -0.11 -23.96 3.44
N LYS A 212 0.65 -22.98 2.93
CA LYS A 212 1.69 -22.25 3.68
C LYS A 212 1.12 -21.27 4.72
N ALA A 213 -0.16 -20.91 4.62
CA ALA A 213 -0.89 -20.09 5.59
C ALA A 213 -1.71 -20.95 6.57
N ASN A 214 -1.39 -22.23 6.71
CA ASN A 214 -1.95 -23.06 7.77
C ASN A 214 -1.25 -22.73 9.09
N GLY A 215 -1.96 -22.04 9.98
CA GLY A 215 -1.49 -21.68 11.32
C GLY A 215 -1.35 -22.87 12.27
N PRO A 216 -1.32 -22.64 13.60
CA PRO A 216 -1.62 -21.37 14.24
C PRO A 216 -0.44 -20.37 14.20
N PHE A 217 -0.73 -19.11 13.89
CA PHE A 217 0.20 -17.98 13.93
C PHE A 217 0.07 -17.21 15.24
N ALA A 218 1.21 -16.89 15.87
CA ALA A 218 1.27 -16.06 17.07
C ALA A 218 1.00 -14.58 16.77
N GLY A 219 1.18 -14.16 15.52
CA GLY A 219 0.97 -12.80 15.05
C GLY A 219 0.42 -12.75 13.63
N LEU A 220 -0.53 -11.86 13.40
CA LEU A 220 -1.08 -11.55 12.08
C LEU A 220 -0.87 -10.05 11.78
N LEU A 221 -0.44 -9.75 10.56
CA LEU A 221 -0.39 -8.40 10.00
C LEU A 221 -1.39 -8.34 8.84
N ALA A 222 -2.24 -7.32 8.81
CA ALA A 222 -3.19 -7.08 7.73
C ALA A 222 -3.32 -5.57 7.49
N ASN A 223 -2.48 -5.02 6.62
CA ASN A 223 -2.54 -3.62 6.20
C ASN A 223 -3.21 -3.53 4.82
N ILE A 224 -4.52 -3.76 4.80
CA ILE A 224 -5.35 -3.89 3.60
C ILE A 224 -6.71 -3.22 3.83
N LEU A 225 -7.52 -3.06 2.78
CA LEU A 225 -8.81 -2.39 2.91
C LEU A 225 -9.72 -3.08 3.93
N LEU A 226 -10.47 -2.29 4.71
CA LEU A 226 -11.39 -2.79 5.74
C LEU A 226 -12.36 -3.86 5.20
N ILE A 227 -12.88 -3.69 3.98
CA ILE A 227 -13.79 -4.67 3.37
C ILE A 227 -13.12 -6.04 3.22
N THR A 228 -11.86 -6.07 2.79
CA THR A 228 -11.07 -7.30 2.65
C THR A 228 -10.72 -7.88 4.01
N ILE A 229 -10.41 -7.05 5.02
CA ILE A 229 -10.23 -7.51 6.40
C ILE A 229 -11.50 -8.24 6.86
N GLN A 230 -12.67 -7.63 6.67
CA GLN A 230 -13.95 -8.22 7.07
C GLN A 230 -14.23 -9.57 6.41
N GLU A 231 -13.90 -9.70 5.12
CA GLU A 231 -14.02 -10.96 4.38
C GLU A 231 -13.07 -12.04 4.91
N LEU A 232 -11.84 -11.66 5.28
CA LEU A 232 -10.81 -12.59 5.73
C LEU A 232 -10.89 -12.93 7.22
N LEU A 233 -11.59 -12.13 8.04
CA LEU A 233 -11.65 -12.28 9.49
C LEU A 233 -12.03 -13.69 9.99
N PRO A 234 -13.03 -14.39 9.40
CA PRO A 234 -13.33 -15.77 9.79
C PRO A 234 -12.11 -16.69 9.68
N ARG A 235 -11.41 -16.64 8.53
CA ARG A 235 -10.24 -17.47 8.28
C ARG A 235 -9.03 -17.00 9.11
N MET A 236 -8.84 -15.69 9.30
CA MET A 236 -7.82 -15.14 10.20
C MET A 236 -8.02 -15.66 11.63
N ALA A 237 -9.26 -15.76 12.11
CA ALA A 237 -9.57 -16.28 13.43
C ALA A 237 -9.26 -17.78 13.59
N GLU A 238 -9.32 -18.57 12.50
CA GLU A 238 -8.95 -19.99 12.47
C GLU A 238 -7.43 -20.20 12.48
N VAL A 239 -6.69 -19.37 11.74
CA VAL A 239 -5.23 -19.50 11.64
C VAL A 239 -4.49 -18.74 12.75
N ALA A 240 -5.16 -17.90 13.54
CA ALA A 240 -4.57 -17.25 14.70
C ALA A 240 -4.48 -18.20 15.91
N ALA A 241 -3.33 -18.24 16.57
CA ALA A 241 -3.18 -18.90 17.86
C ALA A 241 -4.07 -18.24 18.92
N PRO A 242 -4.64 -18.99 19.88
CA PRO A 242 -5.23 -18.40 21.08
C PRO A 242 -4.24 -17.48 21.79
N GLY A 243 -4.64 -16.24 22.07
CA GLY A 243 -3.76 -15.20 22.65
C GLY A 243 -2.78 -14.57 21.65
N GLY A 244 -2.80 -14.96 20.37
CA GLY A 244 -2.03 -14.32 19.31
C GLY A 244 -2.52 -12.90 19.03
N TRP A 245 -1.64 -12.06 18.52
CA TRP A 245 -1.95 -10.67 18.18
C TRP A 245 -2.31 -10.51 16.70
N LEU A 246 -3.09 -9.47 16.40
CA LEU A 246 -3.42 -8.99 15.07
C LEU A 246 -3.16 -7.49 15.04
N ILE A 247 -2.38 -7.02 14.06
CA ILE A 247 -2.35 -5.61 13.68
C ILE A 247 -3.14 -5.47 12.37
N ALA A 248 -4.26 -4.75 12.43
CA ALA A 248 -5.13 -4.45 11.31
C ALA A 248 -5.07 -2.95 10.97
N SER A 249 -4.78 -2.60 9.73
CA SER A 249 -4.64 -1.21 9.26
C SER A 249 -5.17 -1.10 7.82
N GLY A 250 -5.04 0.04 7.15
CA GLY A 250 -5.73 0.27 5.86
C GLY A 250 -7.20 0.64 6.05
N ILE A 251 -7.54 1.17 7.23
CA ILE A 251 -8.89 1.49 7.66
C ILE A 251 -9.01 3.01 7.83
N LEU A 252 -10.04 3.60 7.24
CA LEU A 252 -10.37 5.01 7.44
C LEU A 252 -10.89 5.26 8.87
N ALA A 253 -10.48 6.36 9.49
CA ALA A 253 -10.82 6.71 10.85
C ALA A 253 -12.34 6.84 11.07
N GLU A 254 -13.09 7.30 10.07
CA GLU A 254 -14.56 7.35 10.12
C GLU A 254 -15.23 5.96 10.20
N ARG A 255 -14.51 4.89 9.83
CA ARG A 255 -14.98 3.49 9.89
C ARG A 255 -14.43 2.73 11.10
N THR A 256 -13.91 3.43 12.11
CA THR A 256 -13.36 2.81 13.34
C THR A 256 -14.37 1.88 14.02
N ASP A 257 -15.58 2.37 14.28
CA ASP A 257 -16.60 1.59 14.99
C ASP A 257 -16.99 0.32 14.23
N GLU A 258 -17.09 0.42 12.90
CA GLU A 258 -17.35 -0.72 12.02
C GLU A 258 -16.25 -1.79 12.14
N ALA A 259 -14.98 -1.36 12.06
CA ALA A 259 -13.83 -2.25 12.19
C ALA A 259 -13.77 -2.94 13.56
N LEU A 260 -14.02 -2.20 14.65
CA LEU A 260 -14.04 -2.75 16.01
C LEU A 260 -15.14 -3.80 16.18
N VAL A 261 -16.34 -3.53 15.67
CA VAL A 261 -17.45 -4.50 15.71
C VAL A 261 -17.09 -5.76 14.94
N SER A 262 -16.55 -5.64 13.73
CA SER A 262 -16.13 -6.79 12.92
C SER A 262 -15.07 -7.64 13.61
N LEU A 263 -14.06 -7.02 14.23
CA LEU A 263 -13.02 -7.74 14.98
C LEU A 263 -13.61 -8.52 16.16
N VAL A 264 -14.46 -7.87 16.97
CA VAL A 264 -15.05 -8.47 18.16
C VAL A 264 -15.96 -9.64 17.81
N THR A 265 -16.79 -9.52 16.75
CA THR A 265 -17.69 -10.60 16.33
C THR A 265 -16.96 -11.83 15.82
N HIS A 266 -15.70 -11.70 15.39
CA HIS A 266 -14.84 -12.80 14.96
C HIS A 266 -13.80 -13.22 16.02
N GLY A 267 -13.98 -12.78 17.26
CA GLY A 267 -13.18 -13.25 18.40
C GLY A 267 -11.79 -12.62 18.50
N PHE A 268 -11.59 -11.43 17.95
CA PHE A 268 -10.45 -10.57 18.22
C PHE A 268 -10.88 -9.45 19.17
N ARG A 269 -10.21 -9.32 20.32
CA ARG A 269 -10.45 -8.24 21.27
C ARG A 269 -9.49 -7.09 20.99
N PRO A 270 -9.98 -5.90 20.57
CA PRO A 270 -9.14 -4.72 20.40
C PRO A 270 -8.46 -4.34 21.73
N GLU A 271 -7.17 -4.04 21.67
CA GLU A 271 -6.36 -3.56 22.80
C GLU A 271 -6.03 -2.07 22.67
N GLN A 272 -5.78 -1.63 21.44
CA GLN A 272 -5.33 -0.28 21.14
C GLN A 272 -5.76 0.10 19.73
N VAL A 273 -6.11 1.38 19.55
CA VAL A 273 -6.32 2.01 18.24
C VAL A 273 -5.36 3.20 18.18
N ARG A 274 -4.58 3.27 17.10
CA ARG A 274 -3.76 4.43 16.76
C ARG A 274 -4.34 5.08 15.51
N GLN A 275 -4.19 6.40 15.41
CA GLN A 275 -4.65 7.18 14.27
C GLN A 275 -3.54 8.11 13.81
N GLU A 276 -3.35 8.20 12.51
CA GLU A 276 -2.51 9.20 11.84
C GLU A 276 -3.29 9.71 10.62
N GLY A 277 -3.54 11.02 10.57
CA GLY A 277 -4.41 11.61 9.55
C GLY A 277 -5.80 10.97 9.54
N GLU A 278 -6.20 10.49 8.36
CA GLU A 278 -7.49 9.83 8.14
C GLU A 278 -7.44 8.31 8.32
N TRP A 279 -6.30 7.75 8.74
CA TRP A 279 -6.08 6.31 8.81
C TRP A 279 -5.89 5.83 10.24
N ILE A 280 -6.33 4.60 10.51
CA ILE A 280 -6.11 3.94 11.79
C ILE A 280 -5.38 2.60 11.64
N ALA A 281 -4.72 2.19 12.72
CA ALA A 281 -4.30 0.83 12.95
C ALA A 281 -4.82 0.34 14.30
N ILE A 282 -5.29 -0.91 14.33
CA ILE A 282 -5.86 -1.56 15.50
C ILE A 282 -4.96 -2.73 15.88
N LEU A 283 -4.46 -2.72 17.11
CA LEU A 283 -3.87 -3.91 17.73
C LEU A 283 -4.98 -4.65 18.47
N ALA A 284 -5.16 -5.92 18.15
CA ALA A 284 -6.15 -6.80 18.78
C ALA A 284 -5.51 -8.13 19.20
N THR A 285 -6.11 -8.80 20.17
CA THR A 285 -5.69 -10.13 20.63
C THR A 285 -6.78 -11.16 20.36
N ARG A 286 -6.40 -12.29 19.78
CA ARG A 286 -7.28 -13.45 19.57
C ARG A 286 -7.71 -14.01 20.92
N VAL A 287 -9.00 -13.92 21.21
CA VAL A 287 -9.59 -14.53 22.41
C VAL A 287 -9.88 -16.00 22.10
N SER A 288 -9.42 -16.93 22.94
CA SER A 288 -9.84 -18.33 22.83
C SER A 288 -11.37 -18.41 22.83
N ALA A 289 -11.95 -19.13 21.86
CA ALA A 289 -13.34 -19.58 21.97
C ALA A 289 -13.51 -20.53 23.15
#